data_AF-A0A358DJM2-F1
#
_entry.id   AF-A0A358DJM2-F1
#
_cell.length_a   1.000
_cell.length_b   1.000
_cell.length_c   1.000
_cell.angle_alpha   90.00
_cell.angle_beta   90.00
_cell.angle_gamma   90.00
#
_symmetry.space_group_name_H-M   'P 1'
#
loop_
_entity.id
_entity.type
_entity.pdbx_description
1 polymer ?
#
loop_
_entity_poly.entity_id
_entity_poly.type
_entity_poly.pdbx_seq_one_letter_code
_entity_poly.pdbx_strand_id
1 'polypeptide(L)' 'MIIKASYSNTPVWRDVHVHSILPEELRPLEEIAHNLWWVWNEEAKDIFELLDYEEYEKCGKNPVA' A
#
# COMPACT_ATOMS: atom_id res chain seq x y z
N MET A 1 -20.69 -3.45 -53.76
CA MET A 1 -19.53 -2.83 -53.09
C MET A 1 -19.41 -3.50 -51.72
N ILE A 2 -18.34 -4.26 -51.47
CA ILE A 2 -18.20 -5.07 -50.25
C ILE A 2 -17.28 -4.30 -49.30
N ILE A 3 -17.80 -3.87 -48.15
CA ILE A 3 -17.01 -3.22 -47.10
C ILE A 3 -16.24 -4.33 -46.38
N LYS A 4 -14.90 -4.30 -46.43
CA LYS A 4 -14.05 -5.23 -45.67
C LYS A 4 -14.21 -4.94 -44.18
N ALA A 5 -14.46 -5.99 -43.39
CA ALA A 5 -14.51 -5.92 -41.94
C ALA A 5 -13.14 -5.47 -41.39
N SER A 6 -13.17 -4.50 -40.47
CA SER A 6 -11.98 -4.03 -39.75
C SER A 6 -11.47 -5.15 -38.84
N TYR A 7 -10.22 -5.58 -39.06
CA TYR A 7 -9.53 -6.51 -38.16
C TYR A 7 -9.10 -5.73 -36.91
N SER A 8 -10.02 -5.57 -35.95
CA SER A 8 -9.68 -5.07 -34.63
C SER A 8 -8.84 -6.13 -33.92
N ASN A 9 -7.64 -5.77 -33.44
CA ASN A 9 -6.79 -6.68 -32.68
C ASN A 9 -7.55 -7.21 -31.44
N THR A 10 -7.33 -8.49 -31.12
CA THR A 10 -7.80 -9.11 -29.88
C THR A 10 -7.23 -8.34 -28.69
N PRO A 11 -8.02 -7.96 -27.68
CA PRO A 11 -7.52 -7.20 -26.54
C PRO A 11 -6.44 -7.99 -25.79
N VAL A 12 -5.27 -7.38 -25.60
CA VAL A 12 -4.20 -7.90 -24.75
C VAL A 12 -4.30 -7.19 -23.40
N TRP A 13 -4.82 -7.87 -22.40
CA TRP A 13 -4.89 -7.36 -21.04
C TRP A 13 -3.50 -7.47 -20.37
N ARG A 14 -3.12 -6.44 -19.62
CA ARG A 14 -1.92 -6.47 -18.76
C ARG A 14 -2.34 -6.09 -17.35
N ASP A 15 -1.95 -6.90 -16.38
CA ASP A 15 -2.09 -6.55 -14.97
C ASP A 15 -1.04 -5.51 -14.60
N VAL A 16 -1.49 -4.39 -14.05
CA VAL A 16 -0.63 -3.32 -13.52
C VAL A 16 -0.96 -3.16 -12.04
N HIS A 17 0.03 -3.39 -11.18
CA HIS A 17 -0.09 -3.19 -9.74
C HIS A 17 0.58 -1.85 -9.39
N VAL A 18 -0.16 -0.96 -8.75
CA VAL A 18 0.37 0.32 -8.25
C VAL A 18 0.48 0.20 -6.74
N HIS A 19 1.69 0.41 -6.22
CA HIS A 19 1.94 0.48 -4.79
C HIS A 19 2.26 1.91 -4.40
N SER A 20 1.73 2.36 -3.28
CA SER A 20 2.14 3.61 -2.66
C SER A 20 3.58 3.47 -2.17
N ILE A 21 4.47 4.32 -2.68
CA ILE A 21 5.88 4.36 -2.25
C ILE A 21 6.02 5.51 -1.26
N LEU A 22 6.54 5.21 -0.07
CA LEU A 22 6.85 6.24 0.93
C LEU A 22 8.06 7.08 0.48
N PRO A 23 8.09 8.39 0.79
CA PRO A 23 9.29 9.21 0.66
C PRO A 23 10.50 8.59 1.37
N GLU A 24 11.71 8.90 0.91
CA GLU A 24 12.94 8.34 1.48
C GLU A 24 13.08 8.66 2.98
N GLU A 25 12.62 9.83 3.42
CA GLU A 25 12.64 10.21 4.83
C GLU A 25 11.72 9.36 5.71
N LEU A 26 10.67 8.75 5.13
CA LEU A 26 9.70 7.91 5.83
C LEU A 26 9.97 6.41 5.65
N ARG A 27 10.99 6.02 4.88
CA ARG A 27 11.41 4.62 4.73
C ARG A 27 11.68 3.90 6.08
N PRO A 28 12.20 4.56 7.14
CA PRO A 28 12.33 3.92 8.45
C PRO A 28 10.98 3.47 9.07
N LEU A 29 9.87 4.15 8.75
CA LEU A 29 8.55 3.78 9.25
C LEU A 29 8.08 2.43 8.67
N GLU A 30 8.37 2.19 7.39
CA GLU A 30 8.13 0.90 6.72
C GLU A 30 8.93 -0.22 7.40
N GLU A 31 10.21 0.03 7.68
CA GLU A 31 11.08 -0.94 8.36
C GLU A 31 10.54 -1.30 9.74
N ILE A 32 10.11 -0.30 10.51
CA ILE A 32 9.50 -0.51 11.82
C ILE A 32 8.20 -1.30 11.66
N ALA A 33 7.29 -0.91 10.77
CA ALA A 33 5.98 -1.56 10.60
C ALA A 33 6.10 -3.07 10.30
N HIS A 34 7.13 -3.47 9.56
CA HIS A 34 7.41 -4.86 9.20
C HIS A 34 8.26 -5.64 10.22
N ASN A 35 8.61 -5.04 11.35
CA ASN A 35 9.43 -5.67 12.39
C ASN A 35 8.68 -5.77 13.73
N LEU A 36 8.43 -6.99 14.22
CA LEU A 36 7.72 -7.23 15.49
C LEU A 36 8.30 -6.52 16.72
N TRP A 37 9.53 -5.98 16.64
CA TRP A 37 10.09 -5.06 17.63
C TRP A 37 9.13 -3.96 18.10
N TRP A 38 8.30 -3.39 17.21
CA TRP A 38 7.36 -2.33 17.59
C TRP A 38 6.29 -2.81 18.58
N VAL A 39 5.96 -4.10 18.61
CA VAL A 39 4.91 -4.67 19.48
C VAL A 39 5.27 -4.53 20.96
N TRP A 40 6.56 -4.54 21.29
CA TRP A 40 7.07 -4.39 22.66
C TRP A 40 7.61 -2.98 22.94
N ASN A 41 7.54 -2.07 21.96
CA ASN A 41 7.97 -0.69 22.13
C ASN A 41 6.76 0.25 22.08
N GLU A 42 6.39 0.79 23.25
CA GLU A 42 5.27 1.75 23.36
C GLU A 42 5.51 3.03 22.56
N GLU A 43 6.74 3.57 22.54
CA GLU A 43 7.07 4.76 21.76
C GLU A 43 6.88 4.52 20.24
N ALA A 44 7.13 3.30 19.78
CA ALA A 44 6.89 2.94 18.38
C ALA A 44 5.39 2.86 18.06
N LYS A 45 4.56 2.40 19.01
CA LYS A 45 3.10 2.39 18.86
C LYS A 45 2.55 3.81 18.83
N ASP A 46 3.06 4.70 19.68
CA ASP A 46 2.66 6.11 19.72
C ASP A 46 2.86 6.80 18.36
N ILE A 47 3.91 6.44 17.60
CA ILE A 47 4.14 6.97 16.25
C ILE A 47 3.00 6.59 15.29
N PHE A 48 2.60 5.32 15.28
CA PHE A 48 1.52 4.85 14.40
C PHE A 48 0.16 5.44 14.81
N GLU A 49 -0.07 5.58 16.12
CA GLU A 49 -1.27 6.19 16.67
C GLU A 49 -1.35 7.70 16.35
N LEU A 50 -0.22 8.41 16.36
CA LEU A 50 -0.12 9.82 15.99
C LEU A 50 -0.32 10.06 14.49
N LEU A 51 0.08 9.10 13.64
CA LEU A 51 0.00 9.22 12.18
C LEU A 51 -1.46 9.36 11.72
N ASP A 52 -2.30 8.42 12.14
CA ASP A 52 -3.75 8.44 11.93
C ASP A 52 -4.43 7.56 12.98
N TYR A 53 -4.92 8.16 14.06
CA TYR A 53 -5.58 7.45 15.16
C TYR A 53 -6.79 6.64 14.69
N GLU A 54 -7.63 7.22 13.82
CA GLU A 54 -8.86 6.56 13.40
C GLU A 54 -8.56 5.34 12.55
N GLU A 55 -7.61 5.46 11.61
CA GLU A 55 -7.23 4.35 10.74
C GLU A 55 -6.49 3.27 11.53
N TYR A 56 -5.63 3.67 12.47
CA TYR A 56 -4.91 2.74 13.34
C TYR A 56 -5.85 1.91 14.22
N GLU A 57 -6.92 2.49 14.77
CA GLU A 57 -7.94 1.74 15.49
C GLU A 57 -8.77 0.85 14.55
N LYS A 58 -9.17 1.35 13.37
CA LYS A 58 -9.95 0.58 12.37
C LYS A 58 -9.20 -0.67 11.89
N CYS A 59 -7.89 -0.57 11.72
CA CYS A 59 -7.06 -1.68 11.26
C CYS A 59 -6.64 -2.64 12.40
N GLY A 60 -7.13 -2.43 13.63
CA GLY A 60 -6.85 -3.28 14.79
C GLY A 60 -5.42 -3.08 15.33
N LYS A 61 -4.89 -1.86 15.25
CA LYS A 61 -3.53 -1.50 15.63
C LYS A 61 -2.45 -2.26 14.85
N ASN A 62 -2.73 -2.56 13.58
CA ASN A 62 -1.78 -3.20 12.67
C ASN A 62 -1.27 -2.17 11.63
N PRO A 63 -0.01 -1.74 11.71
CA PRO A 63 0.53 -0.71 10.82
C PRO A 63 0.69 -1.14 9.35
N VAL A 64 0.42 -2.41 8.99
CA VAL A 64 0.58 -2.97 7.64
C VAL A 64 -0.76 -3.44 7.03
N ALA A 65 -1.87 -3.32 7.77
CA ALA A 65 -3.17 -3.87 7.38
C ALA A 65 -3.82 -3.21 6.16
#